data_AF-X1M0C8-F1
#
_entry.id   AF-X1M0C8-F1
#
_cell.length_a   1.000
_cell.length_b   1.000
_cell.length_c   1.000
_cell.angle_alpha   90.00
_cell.angle_beta   90.00
_cell.angle_gamma   90.00
#
_symmetry.space_group_name_H-M   'P 1'
#
loop_
_entity.id
_entity.type
_entity.pdbx_description
1 polymer ?
#
loop_
_entity_poly.entity_id
_entity_poly.type
_entity_poly.pdbx_seq_one_letter_code
_entity_poly.pdbx_strand_id
1 'polypeptide(L)'
;ADDAHTLLDGKTFDIFIDVKDRLPHDVKWPSLEEISSPTLGIEKLGTGYEAVSWFQEGKIKEVINYCRQDVELTRELYEYGREHGLIYYCPTRGVRIEVKVDWK
;
A
#
# COMPACT_ATOMS: atom_id res chain seq x y z
N ALA A 1 22.70 -5.96 -15.44
CA ALA A 1 21.99 -6.76 -14.44
C ALA A 1 20.53 -6.63 -14.78
N ASP A 2 19.85 -7.74 -15.04
CA ASP A 2 18.41 -7.70 -15.26
C ASP A 2 17.78 -7.17 -13.96
N ASP A 3 17.02 -6.09 -14.06
CA ASP A 3 16.37 -5.51 -12.89
C ASP A 3 15.22 -6.41 -12.42
N ALA A 4 14.78 -6.21 -11.18
CA ALA A 4 13.73 -7.02 -10.59
C ALA A 4 12.44 -7.01 -11.43
N HIS A 5 12.16 -5.90 -12.14
CA HIS A 5 11.02 -5.80 -13.05
C HIS A 5 11.13 -6.77 -14.23
N THR A 6 12.29 -6.85 -14.88
CA THR A 6 12.51 -7.78 -16.00
C THR A 6 12.42 -9.25 -15.55
N LEU A 7 12.91 -9.56 -14.35
CA LEU A 7 12.87 -10.92 -13.80
C LEU A 7 11.45 -11.39 -13.42
N LEU A 8 10.58 -10.43 -13.10
CA LEU A 8 9.24 -10.66 -12.57
C LEU A 8 8.13 -10.27 -13.55
N ASP A 9 8.49 -9.91 -14.78
CA ASP A 9 7.55 -9.51 -15.81
C ASP A 9 6.48 -10.60 -16.04
N GLY A 10 5.21 -10.19 -15.99
CA GLY A 10 4.04 -11.07 -16.04
C GLY A 10 3.87 -12.02 -14.84
N LYS A 11 4.69 -11.94 -13.80
CA LYS A 11 4.66 -12.81 -12.60
C LYS A 11 4.41 -12.06 -11.29
N THR A 12 4.56 -10.74 -11.28
CA THR A 12 4.22 -9.89 -10.14
C THR A 12 2.97 -9.09 -10.37
N PHE A 13 2.31 -8.78 -9.26
CA PHE A 13 1.18 -7.87 -9.20
C PHE A 13 1.55 -6.68 -8.32
N ASP A 14 1.49 -5.47 -8.87
CA ASP A 14 1.73 -4.24 -8.14
C ASP A 14 0.40 -3.55 -7.84
N ILE A 15 0.02 -3.56 -6.56
CA ILE A 15 -1.23 -2.97 -6.07
C ILE A 15 -1.29 -1.47 -6.37
N PHE A 16 -0.19 -0.73 -6.22
CA PHE A 16 -0.23 0.72 -6.40
C PHE A 16 -0.35 1.11 -7.86
N ILE A 17 0.31 0.38 -8.77
CA ILE A 17 0.12 0.60 -10.22
C ILE A 17 -1.33 0.32 -10.60
N ASP A 18 -1.86 -0.86 -10.24
CA ASP A 18 -3.25 -1.23 -10.57
C ASP A 18 -4.27 -0.24 -10.00
N VAL A 19 -4.10 0.21 -8.75
CA VAL A 19 -4.97 1.22 -8.14
C VAL A 19 -4.81 2.58 -8.83
N LYS A 20 -3.58 3.01 -9.12
CA LYS A 20 -3.33 4.30 -9.79
C LYS A 20 -3.95 4.36 -11.18
N ASP A 21 -3.93 3.26 -11.93
CA ASP A 21 -4.50 3.15 -13.27
C ASP A 21 -6.03 3.17 -13.26
N ARG A 22 -6.65 2.79 -12.13
CA ARG A 22 -8.11 2.83 -11.92
C ARG A 22 -8.61 4.17 -11.39
N LEU A 23 -7.70 5.02 -10.91
CA LEU A 23 -8.02 6.37 -10.43
C LEU A 23 -7.92 7.39 -11.58
N PRO A 24 -8.64 8.54 -11.50
CA PRO A 24 -8.45 9.64 -12.43
C PRO A 24 -6.98 10.08 -12.55
N HIS A 25 -6.57 10.52 -13.74
CA HIS A 25 -5.17 10.79 -14.05
C HIS A 25 -4.56 11.89 -13.17
N ASP A 26 -5.35 12.89 -12.78
CA ASP A 26 -4.96 14.03 -11.95
C ASP A 26 -4.89 13.71 -10.45
N VAL A 27 -5.37 12.53 -10.03
CA VAL A 27 -5.21 12.06 -8.66
C VAL A 27 -3.75 11.66 -8.42
N LYS A 28 -3.21 12.14 -7.29
CA LYS A 28 -1.84 11.81 -6.84
C LYS A 28 -1.66 10.29 -6.67
N TRP A 29 -0.40 9.87 -6.61
CA TRP A 29 -0.09 8.48 -6.25
C TRP A 29 -0.62 8.15 -4.86
N PRO A 30 -1.32 7.02 -4.70
CA PRO A 30 -1.84 6.62 -3.41
C PRO A 30 -0.70 6.15 -2.50
N SER A 31 -0.83 6.42 -1.20
CA SER A 31 0.01 5.77 -0.19
C SER A 31 -0.62 4.47 0.31
N LEU A 32 0.18 3.61 0.97
CA LEU A 32 -0.34 2.40 1.61
C LEU A 32 -1.45 2.74 2.60
N GLU A 33 -1.23 3.73 3.45
CA GLU A 33 -2.19 4.14 4.49
C GLU A 33 -3.49 4.69 3.90
N GLU A 34 -3.40 5.48 2.82
CA GLU A 34 -4.57 6.05 2.14
C GLU A 34 -5.47 4.98 1.50
N ILE A 35 -4.98 3.76 1.34
CA ILE A 35 -5.76 2.63 0.84
C ILE A 35 -6.09 1.65 1.99
N SER A 36 -5.13 1.31 2.83
CA SER A 36 -5.29 0.30 3.88
C SER A 36 -6.23 0.77 4.99
N SER A 37 -6.13 2.03 5.44
CA SER A 37 -6.98 2.56 6.50
C SER A 37 -8.48 2.57 6.12
N PRO A 38 -8.90 3.16 4.99
CA PRO A 38 -10.31 3.14 4.60
C PRO A 38 -10.82 1.76 4.14
N THR A 39 -9.94 0.78 3.90
CA THR A 39 -10.32 -0.57 3.46
C THR A 39 -10.40 -1.55 4.61
N LEU A 40 -9.35 -1.61 5.44
CA LEU A 40 -9.19 -2.58 6.53
C LEU A 40 -9.53 -1.99 7.91
N GLY A 41 -9.61 -0.67 8.03
CA GLY A 41 -9.79 0.01 9.32
C GLY A 41 -8.53 0.04 10.19
N ILE A 42 -7.36 -0.20 9.59
CA ILE A 42 -6.07 -0.26 10.30
C ILE A 42 -5.18 0.89 9.82
N GLU A 43 -4.67 1.67 10.78
CA GLU A 43 -3.68 2.72 10.54
C GLU A 43 -2.26 2.16 10.50
N LYS A 44 -1.40 2.80 9.71
CA LYS A 44 -0.01 2.42 9.53
C LYS A 44 0.83 2.93 10.71
N LEU A 45 1.83 2.16 11.13
CA LEU A 45 2.70 2.45 12.27
C LEU A 45 3.86 3.37 11.87
N GLY A 46 3.50 4.59 11.48
CA GLY A 46 4.42 5.66 11.13
C GLY A 46 4.68 5.76 9.62
N THR A 47 5.65 6.59 9.27
CA THR A 47 5.96 7.03 7.92
C THR A 47 7.37 6.60 7.50
N GLY A 48 7.65 6.65 6.20
CA GLY A 48 9.01 6.39 5.70
C GLY A 48 10.05 7.36 6.26
N TYR A 49 9.65 8.60 6.57
CA TYR A 49 10.51 9.59 7.23
C TYR A 49 10.86 9.17 8.66
N GLU A 50 9.88 8.70 9.43
CA GLU A 50 10.10 8.19 10.79
C GLU A 50 11.01 6.96 10.79
N ALA A 51 10.82 6.04 9.84
CA ALA A 51 11.68 4.87 9.69
C ALA A 51 13.15 5.25 9.48
N VAL A 52 13.43 6.29 8.69
CA VAL A 52 14.80 6.82 8.51
C VAL A 52 15.35 7.40 9.81
N SER A 53 14.55 8.19 10.55
CA SER A 53 14.96 8.76 11.84
C SER A 53 15.28 7.65 12.85
N TRP A 54 14.40 6.66 13.00
CA TRP A 54 14.62 5.52 13.90
C TRP A 54 15.88 4.74 13.56
N PHE A 55 16.14 4.52 12.27
CA PHE A 55 17.36 3.85 11.86
C PHE A 55 18.61 4.64 12.26
N GLN A 56 18.62 5.96 12.02
CA GLN A 56 19.73 6.84 12.41
C GLN A 56 19.92 6.91 13.94
N GLU A 57 18.84 6.79 14.70
CA GLU A 57 18.84 6.76 16.17
C GLU A 57 19.18 5.37 16.76
N GLY A 58 19.39 4.34 15.93
CA GLY A 58 19.65 2.97 16.39
C GLY A 58 18.42 2.25 16.93
N LYS A 59 17.22 2.78 16.69
CA LYS A 59 15.90 2.22 17.05
C LYS A 59 15.47 1.14 16.06
N ILE A 60 16.26 0.06 16.00
CA ILE A 60 16.09 -1.00 14.99
C ILE A 60 14.79 -1.78 15.17
N LYS A 61 14.27 -1.90 16.40
CA LYS A 61 13.02 -2.62 16.67
C LYS A 61 11.83 -1.91 16.03
N GLU A 62 11.81 -0.59 16.09
CA GLU A 62 10.79 0.29 15.53
C GLU A 62 10.80 0.20 14.00
N VAL A 63 11.98 0.22 13.39
CA VAL A 63 12.16 -0.01 11.94
C VAL A 63 11.62 -1.38 11.54
N ILE A 64 11.99 -2.45 12.26
CA ILE A 64 11.51 -3.81 11.95
C ILE A 64 9.99 -3.89 12.09
N ASN A 65 9.43 -3.33 13.16
CA ASN A 65 8.00 -3.38 13.42
C ASN A 65 7.22 -2.66 12.33
N TYR A 66 7.70 -1.48 11.93
CA TYR A 66 7.16 -0.70 10.82
C TYR A 66 7.19 -1.47 9.49
N CYS A 67 8.36 -2.00 9.11
CA CYS A 67 8.50 -2.75 7.86
C CYS A 67 7.64 -4.01 7.83
N ARG A 68 7.49 -4.70 8.97
CA ARG A 68 6.64 -5.89 9.07
C ARG A 68 5.17 -5.54 8.87
N GLN A 69 4.70 -4.47 9.51
CA GLN A 69 3.32 -4.06 9.36
C GLN A 69 3.00 -3.65 7.93
N ASP A 70 3.92 -2.98 7.23
CA ASP A 70 3.72 -2.64 5.81
C ASP A 70 3.52 -3.88 4.93
N VAL A 71 4.27 -4.97 5.20
CA VAL A 71 4.10 -6.25 4.49
C VAL A 71 2.76 -6.90 4.84
N GLU A 72 2.37 -6.89 6.12
CA GLU A 72 1.10 -7.44 6.60
C GLU A 72 -0.09 -6.69 5.99
N LEU A 73 -0.10 -5.36 6.04
CA LEU A 73 -1.13 -4.50 5.42
C LEU A 73 -1.23 -4.71 3.90
N THR A 74 -0.09 -4.81 3.21
CA THR A 74 -0.07 -5.05 1.75
C THR A 74 -0.75 -6.38 1.41
N ARG A 75 -0.45 -7.43 2.19
CA ARG A 75 -1.06 -8.76 2.01
C ARG A 75 -2.57 -8.73 2.31
N GLU A 76 -2.96 -8.19 3.46
CA GLU A 76 -4.36 -8.13 3.87
C GLU A 76 -5.19 -7.29 2.88
N LEU A 77 -4.62 -6.20 2.37
CA LEU A 77 -5.25 -5.39 1.35
C LEU A 77 -5.49 -6.20 0.08
N TYR A 78 -4.48 -6.95 -0.39
CA TYR A 78 -4.62 -7.83 -1.55
C TYR A 78 -5.72 -8.88 -1.34
N GLU A 79 -5.71 -9.54 -0.19
CA GLU A 79 -6.71 -10.55 0.16
C GLU A 79 -8.12 -9.95 0.19
N TYR A 80 -8.30 -8.77 0.79
CA TYR A 80 -9.57 -8.05 0.81
C TYR A 80 -10.06 -7.72 -0.60
N GLY A 81 -9.22 -7.09 -1.42
CA GLY A 81 -9.59 -6.70 -2.78
C GLY A 81 -9.97 -7.89 -3.65
N ARG A 82 -9.24 -9.01 -3.53
CA ARG A 82 -9.57 -10.27 -4.21
C ARG A 82 -10.91 -10.86 -3.74
N GLU A 83 -11.18 -10.85 -2.44
CA GLU A 83 -12.41 -11.44 -1.88
C GLU A 83 -13.66 -10.58 -2.17
N HIS A 84 -13.52 -9.25 -2.11
CA HIS A 84 -14.65 -8.32 -2.15
C HIS A 84 -14.84 -7.66 -3.53
N GLY A 85 -13.86 -7.73 -4.42
CA GLY A 85 -13.89 -7.08 -5.74
C GLY A 85 -13.83 -5.55 -5.68
N LEU A 86 -13.42 -5.00 -4.54
CA LEU A 86 -13.23 -3.57 -4.33
C LEU A 86 -12.25 -3.31 -3.20
N ILE A 87 -11.65 -2.12 -3.22
CA ILE A 87 -10.96 -1.50 -2.10
C ILE A 87 -11.41 -0.04 -2.00
N TYR A 88 -10.93 0.67 -0.98
CA TYR A 88 -11.22 2.08 -0.78
C TYR A 88 -9.95 2.92 -0.78
N TYR A 89 -10.03 4.11 -1.37
CA TYR A 89 -8.96 5.11 -1.38
C TYR A 89 -9.44 6.41 -0.71
N CYS A 90 -8.61 7.00 0.14
CA CYS A 90 -8.90 8.22 0.90
C CYS A 90 -7.77 9.24 0.71
N PRO A 91 -7.80 10.10 -0.33
CA PRO A 91 -6.74 11.09 -0.59
C PRO A 91 -6.68 12.21 0.45
N THR A 92 -7.80 12.45 1.12
CA THR A 92 -7.98 13.53 2.09
C THR A 92 -9.08 13.11 3.06
N ARG A 93 -8.91 13.47 4.33
CA ARG A 93 -9.83 13.12 5.41
C ARG A 93 -11.27 13.47 5.05
N GLY A 94 -12.15 12.47 5.15
CA GLY A 94 -13.59 12.61 4.85
C GLY A 94 -13.98 12.32 3.40
N VAL A 95 -13.02 12.12 2.50
CA VAL A 95 -13.26 11.65 1.13
C VAL A 95 -12.95 10.17 1.05
N ARG A 96 -13.94 9.33 0.72
CA ARG A 96 -13.75 7.89 0.50
C ARG A 96 -14.19 7.54 -0.92
N ILE A 97 -13.24 7.09 -1.72
CA ILE A 97 -13.44 6.68 -3.11
C ILE A 97 -13.43 5.16 -3.15
N GLU A 98 -14.48 4.57 -3.73
CA GLU A 98 -14.49 3.13 -4.00
C GLU A 98 -13.71 2.85 -5.29
N VAL A 99 -12.80 1.89 -5.25
CA VAL A 99 -12.02 1.44 -6.39
C VAL A 99 -12.37 -0.01 -6.66
N LYS A 100 -13.04 -0.28 -7.77
CA LYS A 100 -13.39 -1.65 -8.20
C LYS A 100 -12.14 -2.39 -8.68
N VAL A 101 -11.93 -3.59 -8.16
CA VAL A 101 -10.78 -4.44 -8.49
C VAL A 101 -11.22 -5.85 -8.84
N ASP A 102 -10.37 -6.59 -9.55
CA ASP A 102 -10.62 -7.96 -10.03
C ASP A 102 -9.39 -8.87 -9.82
N TRP A 103 -8.72 -8.69 -8.68
CA TRP A 103 -7.50 -9.42 -8.29
C TRP A 103 -7.74 -10.93 -8.09
N LYS A 104 -6.69 -11.76 -8.22
CA LYS A 104 -6.78 -13.24 -8.26
C LYS A 104 -5.78 -13.96 -7.37
#